data_AF-A0AAN7RAV5-F1
#
_entry.id   AF-A0AAN7RAV5-F1
#
_cell.length_a   1.000
_cell.length_b   1.000
_cell.length_c   1.000
_cell.angle_alpha   90.00
_cell.angle_beta   90.00
_cell.angle_gamma   90.00
#
_symmetry.space_group_name_H-M   'P 1'
#
loop_
_entity.id
_entity.type
_entity.pdbx_description
1 polymer ?
#
loop_
_entity_poly.entity_id
_entity_poly.type
_entity_poly.pdbx_seq_one_letter_code
_entity_poly.pdbx_strand_id
1 'polypeptide(L)'
;MEVVHHHSAFLLPPAPAGHRTSLSYALVVLNQRLPRFAPLLWQHANLRLCADGGANRVFDEMPALFPDEEADVIRNRYKPDVIKGDMDSIRSEVMDFYIKLGTKVVDESHDQDTTDLHKCVSFIRDFTSDLDKSRLCILVAGALGGRFDHEIGNINVLCRFKNMRIILISDDCLIHLLPEGKSHEIHILPSVVGPHCGLIPIGMPSKSTTTTGLQWNINGAEMHFGGLISTSNIAKEDIVTVHSDSDLLWTISIKKPQDRLQIVIWDPNDGSENKENLHILITYLPIFPVVGTAISRIFHHGEEDCHSDEPNSPHNNGILVVDSHG
;
A
#
# COMPACT_ATOMS: atom_id res chain seq x y z
N MET A 1 -11.44 -26.53 -11.93
CA MET A 1 -10.61 -25.97 -10.85
C MET A 1 -11.16 -24.60 -10.52
N GLU A 2 -11.31 -24.26 -9.24
CA GLU A 2 -11.79 -22.92 -8.83
C GLU A 2 -10.75 -21.87 -9.23
N VAL A 3 -11.18 -20.77 -9.85
CA VAL A 3 -10.31 -19.63 -10.17
C VAL A 3 -10.48 -18.55 -9.10
N VAL A 4 -9.38 -18.12 -8.50
CA VAL A 4 -9.35 -17.04 -7.51
C VAL A 4 -8.71 -15.81 -8.12
N HIS A 5 -9.44 -14.71 -8.13
CA HIS A 5 -8.96 -13.43 -8.62
C HIS A 5 -8.38 -12.58 -7.48
N HIS A 6 -7.21 -12.00 -7.72
CA HIS A 6 -6.50 -11.13 -6.80
C HIS A 6 -6.35 -9.75 -7.42
N HIS A 7 -6.77 -8.71 -6.69
CA HIS A 7 -6.73 -7.32 -7.15
C HIS A 7 -6.11 -6.43 -6.08
N SER A 8 -5.34 -5.42 -6.50
CA SER A 8 -4.74 -4.41 -5.63
C SER A 8 -5.46 -3.06 -5.68
N ALA A 9 -6.77 -3.06 -6.00
CA ALA A 9 -7.57 -1.84 -6.14
C ALA A 9 -7.66 -1.00 -4.86
N PHE A 10 -7.38 -1.57 -3.68
CA PHE A 10 -7.24 -0.83 -2.41
C PHE A 10 -6.05 0.15 -2.39
N LEU A 11 -5.15 0.08 -3.38
CA LEU A 11 -4.08 1.06 -3.61
C LEU A 11 -4.51 2.21 -4.54
N LEU A 12 -5.74 2.19 -5.08
CA LEU A 12 -6.32 3.29 -5.85
C LEU A 12 -7.31 4.09 -4.99
N PRO A 13 -7.57 5.37 -5.31
CA PRO A 13 -8.63 6.13 -4.66
C PRO A 13 -10.00 5.41 -4.77
N PRO A 14 -10.88 5.51 -3.74
CA PRO A 14 -12.21 4.91 -3.80
C PRO A 14 -13.04 5.43 -4.97
N ALA A 15 -13.61 4.53 -5.77
CA ALA A 15 -14.49 4.91 -6.87
C ALA A 15 -15.83 5.47 -6.35
N PRO A 16 -16.50 6.39 -7.10
CA PRO A 16 -17.86 6.82 -6.81
C PRO A 16 -18.82 5.62 -6.71
N ALA A 17 -19.86 5.73 -5.89
CA ALA A 17 -20.70 4.63 -5.38
C ALA A 17 -21.54 3.82 -6.41
N GLY A 18 -21.22 3.86 -7.72
CA GLY A 18 -22.06 3.34 -8.81
C GLY A 18 -21.95 1.86 -9.14
N HIS A 19 -20.87 1.14 -8.79
CA HIS A 19 -20.70 -0.30 -9.07
C HIS A 19 -20.07 -1.03 -7.88
N ARG A 20 -20.87 -1.35 -6.86
CA ARG A 20 -20.41 -2.13 -5.69
C ARG A 20 -20.75 -3.60 -5.83
N THR A 21 -19.82 -4.37 -6.41
CA THR A 21 -19.61 -5.79 -6.07
C THR A 21 -18.24 -5.99 -5.43
N SER A 22 -17.63 -4.94 -4.87
CA SER A 22 -16.25 -4.97 -4.38
C SER A 22 -16.13 -5.61 -3.00
N LEU A 23 -14.95 -6.17 -2.73
CA LEU A 23 -14.53 -6.69 -1.43
C LEU A 23 -14.80 -5.69 -0.28
N SER A 24 -15.00 -6.20 0.92
CA SER A 24 -14.92 -5.40 2.15
C SER A 24 -13.53 -5.54 2.75
N TYR A 25 -12.97 -4.45 3.26
CA TYR A 25 -11.62 -4.44 3.80
C TYR A 25 -11.62 -4.28 5.31
N ALA A 26 -10.80 -5.08 5.99
CA ALA A 26 -10.34 -4.78 7.34
C ALA A 26 -8.86 -4.39 7.27
N LEU A 27 -8.43 -3.43 8.08
CA LEU A 27 -7.04 -3.01 8.20
C LEU A 27 -6.52 -3.43 9.57
N VAL A 28 -5.38 -4.12 9.60
CA VAL A 28 -4.60 -4.36 10.81
C VAL A 28 -3.29 -3.58 10.68
N VAL A 29 -3.00 -2.73 11.67
CA VAL A 29 -1.74 -1.99 11.76
C VAL A 29 -0.85 -2.66 12.80
N LEU A 30 0.32 -3.13 12.39
CA LEU A 30 1.31 -3.73 13.27
C LEU A 30 2.30 -2.68 13.81
N ASN A 31 3.11 -3.08 14.79
CA ASN A 31 4.13 -2.23 15.41
C ASN A 31 5.37 -2.04 14.52
N GLN A 32 5.17 -1.56 13.29
CA GLN A 32 6.26 -1.10 12.44
C GLN A 32 5.85 0.10 11.58
N ARG A 33 6.84 0.76 10.96
CA ARG A 33 6.67 1.94 10.13
C ARG A 33 5.48 1.83 9.17
N LEU A 34 4.66 2.86 9.15
CA LEU A 34 3.49 2.90 8.28
C LEU A 34 3.92 3.10 6.81
N PRO A 35 3.29 2.39 5.85
CA PRO A 35 3.46 2.73 4.45
C PRO A 35 2.93 4.13 4.17
N ARG A 36 3.51 4.86 3.21
CA ARG A 36 3.14 6.24 2.88
C ARG A 36 1.67 6.41 2.48
N PHE A 37 1.06 5.35 1.99
CA PHE A 37 -0.34 5.29 1.57
C PHE A 37 -1.26 4.67 2.64
N ALA A 38 -0.80 4.53 3.89
CA ALA A 38 -1.62 4.05 5.00
C ALA A 38 -2.95 4.83 5.19
N PRO A 39 -3.02 6.16 4.96
CA PRO A 39 -4.29 6.89 4.99
C PRO A 39 -5.33 6.35 3.98
N LEU A 40 -4.87 5.95 2.79
CA LEU A 40 -5.73 5.37 1.77
C LEU A 40 -6.25 3.99 2.21
N LEU A 41 -5.38 3.14 2.76
CA LEU A 41 -5.80 1.85 3.32
C LEU A 41 -6.85 2.04 4.42
N TRP A 42 -6.65 3.04 5.27
CA TRP A 42 -7.56 3.38 6.36
C TRP A 42 -8.95 3.81 5.85
N GLN A 43 -8.98 4.61 4.78
CA GLN A 43 -10.20 5.07 4.13
C GLN A 43 -10.99 3.91 3.50
N HIS A 44 -10.31 2.94 2.89
CA HIS A 44 -10.93 1.75 2.31
C HIS A 44 -11.46 0.77 3.36
N ALA A 45 -10.85 0.72 4.53
CA ALA A 45 -11.20 -0.22 5.58
C ALA A 45 -12.55 0.10 6.23
N ASN A 46 -13.40 -0.91 6.38
CA ASN A 46 -14.63 -0.86 7.18
C ASN A 46 -14.38 -1.12 8.67
N LEU A 47 -13.26 -1.78 8.99
CA LEU A 47 -12.84 -2.13 10.34
C LEU A 47 -11.33 -1.91 10.47
N ARG A 48 -10.88 -1.18 11.49
CA ARG A 48 -9.47 -0.84 11.72
C ARG A 48 -9.02 -1.35 13.09
N LEU A 49 -8.04 -2.24 13.06
CA LEU A 49 -7.38 -2.80 14.24
C LEU A 49 -5.95 -2.27 14.33
N CYS A 50 -5.52 -1.97 15.54
CA CYS A 50 -4.11 -1.87 15.88
C CYS A 50 -3.69 -3.10 16.68
N ALA A 51 -2.63 -3.77 16.24
CA ALA A 51 -2.01 -4.86 16.96
C ALA A 51 -1.04 -4.27 17.99
N ASP A 52 -1.47 -4.21 19.25
CA ASP A 52 -0.73 -3.63 20.38
C ASP A 52 0.02 -2.33 20.01
N GLY A 53 1.35 -2.38 19.92
CA GLY A 53 2.22 -1.24 19.59
C GLY A 53 1.96 -0.61 18.21
N GLY A 54 1.18 -1.25 17.33
CA GLY A 54 0.65 -0.62 16.12
C GLY A 54 -0.15 0.65 16.41
N ALA A 55 -0.76 0.77 17.59
CA ALA A 55 -1.44 1.99 18.00
C ALA A 55 -0.48 3.18 18.16
N ASN A 56 0.74 2.92 18.66
CA ASN A 56 1.80 3.93 18.73
C ASN A 56 2.13 4.44 17.32
N ARG A 57 2.23 3.53 16.34
CA ARG A 57 2.53 3.88 14.94
C ARG A 57 1.48 4.79 14.35
N VAL A 58 0.20 4.49 14.55
CA VAL A 58 -0.89 5.38 14.13
C VAL A 58 -0.79 6.74 14.81
N PHE A 59 -0.56 6.76 16.13
CA PHE A 59 -0.51 8.00 16.91
C PHE A 59 0.68 8.92 16.53
N ASP A 60 1.83 8.33 16.25
CA ASP A 60 3.09 9.04 15.99
C ASP A 60 3.26 9.37 14.50
N GLU A 61 2.95 8.42 13.60
CA GLU A 61 3.34 8.51 12.19
C GLU A 61 2.23 9.03 11.26
N MET A 62 0.94 8.89 11.61
CA MET A 62 -0.13 9.48 10.80
C MET A 62 0.00 11.00 10.66
N PRO A 63 0.25 11.78 11.73
CA PRO A 63 0.47 13.23 11.61
C PRO A 63 1.59 13.59 10.62
N ALA A 64 2.65 12.80 10.55
CA ALA A 64 3.77 13.05 9.64
C ALA A 64 3.39 12.88 8.15
N LEU A 65 2.27 12.22 7.85
CA LEU A 65 1.73 12.09 6.49
C LEU A 65 0.84 13.28 6.09
N PHE A 66 0.55 14.20 7.02
CA PHE A 66 -0.25 15.41 6.82
C PHE A 66 0.45 16.63 7.44
N PRO A 67 1.60 17.07 6.87
CA PRO A 67 2.43 18.13 7.48
C PRO A 67 1.71 19.48 7.57
N ASP A 68 0.66 19.69 6.78
CA ASP A 68 -0.13 20.92 6.74
C ASP A 68 -1.33 20.91 7.71
N GLU A 69 -1.51 19.83 8.48
CA GLU A 69 -2.61 19.68 9.44
C GLU A 69 -2.09 19.49 10.86
N GLU A 70 -2.81 20.05 11.84
CA GLU A 70 -2.47 19.91 13.25
C GLU A 70 -2.49 18.44 13.70
N ALA A 71 -1.43 17.99 14.39
CA ALA A 71 -1.26 16.58 14.75
C ALA A 71 -2.44 16.01 15.55
N ASP A 72 -3.04 16.80 16.43
CA ASP A 72 -4.19 16.37 17.22
C ASP A 72 -5.45 16.19 16.36
N VAL A 73 -5.65 17.00 15.31
CA VAL A 73 -6.75 16.80 14.36
C VAL A 73 -6.58 15.46 13.64
N ILE A 74 -5.35 15.13 13.24
CA ILE A 74 -5.02 13.86 12.58
C ILE A 74 -5.21 12.67 13.53
N ARG A 75 -4.72 12.75 14.76
CA ARG A 75 -4.92 11.68 15.77
C ARG A 75 -6.39 11.41 16.07
N ASN A 76 -7.22 12.45 16.13
CA ASN A 76 -8.68 12.31 16.28
C ASN A 76 -9.34 11.70 15.03
N ARG A 77 -8.85 12.04 13.83
CA ARG A 77 -9.35 11.50 12.56
C ARG A 77 -9.02 10.01 12.38
N TYR A 78 -7.80 9.60 12.73
CA TYR A 78 -7.31 8.22 12.59
C TYR A 78 -7.41 7.44 13.90
N LYS A 79 -8.63 7.33 14.41
CA LYS A 79 -8.96 6.54 15.60
C LYS A 79 -9.26 5.08 15.21
N PRO A 80 -8.51 4.07 15.71
CA PRO A 80 -8.81 2.66 15.44
C PRO A 80 -10.12 2.24 16.11
N ASP A 81 -10.80 1.26 15.53
CA ASP A 81 -12.01 0.68 16.13
C ASP A 81 -11.65 -0.21 17.32
N VAL A 82 -10.55 -0.97 17.17
CA VAL A 82 -10.06 -1.90 18.20
C VAL A 82 -8.54 -1.84 18.32
N ILE A 83 -8.03 -1.90 19.55
CA ILE A 83 -6.63 -2.21 19.86
C ILE A 83 -6.61 -3.61 20.48
N LYS A 84 -5.82 -4.53 19.94
CA LYS A 84 -5.76 -5.92 20.40
C LYS A 84 -4.33 -6.44 20.46
N GLY A 85 -4.01 -7.18 21.51
CA GLY A 85 -2.69 -7.76 21.76
C GLY A 85 -2.48 -7.95 23.25
N ASP A 86 -1.25 -8.20 23.69
CA ASP A 86 -0.89 -8.34 25.11
C ASP A 86 -0.59 -7.02 25.84
N MET A 87 -0.62 -5.89 25.11
CA MET A 87 -0.43 -4.53 25.64
C MET A 87 0.99 -4.29 26.19
N ASP A 88 1.99 -5.06 25.75
CA ASP A 88 3.37 -4.93 26.22
C ASP A 88 4.16 -3.83 25.49
N SER A 89 3.69 -3.43 24.30
CA SER A 89 4.36 -2.48 23.42
C SER A 89 3.62 -1.14 23.32
N ILE A 90 2.29 -1.10 23.47
CA ILE A 90 1.53 0.16 23.47
C ILE A 90 1.93 1.06 24.66
N ARG A 91 2.15 2.35 24.40
CA ARG A 91 2.44 3.32 25.47
C ARG A 91 1.17 3.71 26.20
N SER A 92 1.23 3.86 27.52
CA SER A 92 0.05 4.13 28.36
C SER A 92 -0.70 5.39 27.93
N GLU A 93 0.00 6.47 27.56
CA GLU A 93 -0.61 7.71 27.11
C GLU A 93 -1.34 7.58 25.76
N VAL A 94 -0.83 6.71 24.88
CA VAL A 94 -1.45 6.42 23.57
C VAL A 94 -2.71 5.57 23.77
N MET A 95 -2.62 4.57 24.64
CA MET A 95 -3.76 3.73 25.01
C MET A 95 -4.87 4.58 25.63
N ASP A 96 -4.55 5.41 26.61
CA ASP A 96 -5.51 6.31 27.28
C ASP A 96 -6.16 7.29 26.30
N PHE A 97 -5.39 7.83 25.35
CA PHE A 97 -5.91 8.72 24.31
C PHE A 97 -7.00 8.03 23.49
N TYR A 98 -6.73 6.84 22.94
CA TYR A 98 -7.70 6.13 22.11
C TYR A 98 -8.89 5.58 22.91
N ILE A 99 -8.69 5.15 24.16
CA ILE A 99 -9.79 4.79 25.07
C ILE A 99 -10.76 5.96 25.25
N LYS A 100 -10.25 7.18 25.48
CA LYS A 100 -11.09 8.39 25.62
C LYS A 100 -11.88 8.72 24.35
N LEU A 101 -11.35 8.38 23.18
CA LEU A 101 -12.06 8.50 21.91
C LEU A 101 -13.05 7.35 21.66
N GLY A 102 -13.12 6.36 22.55
CA GLY A 102 -14.03 5.22 22.50
C GLY A 102 -13.52 4.06 21.64
N THR A 103 -12.20 3.87 21.51
CA THR A 103 -11.61 2.66 20.91
C THR A 103 -11.77 1.49 21.88
N LYS A 104 -12.15 0.32 21.37
CA LYS A 104 -12.24 -0.90 22.18
C LYS A 104 -10.84 -1.49 22.38
N VAL A 105 -10.43 -1.70 23.63
CA VAL A 105 -9.18 -2.41 23.94
C VAL A 105 -9.51 -3.86 24.29
N VAL A 106 -8.80 -4.81 23.69
CA VAL A 106 -8.94 -6.25 23.95
C VAL A 106 -7.57 -6.82 24.32
N ASP A 107 -7.38 -6.97 25.64
CA ASP A 107 -6.17 -7.53 26.24
C ASP A 107 -6.14 -9.07 26.10
N GLU A 108 -5.05 -9.56 25.54
CA GLU A 108 -4.73 -10.97 25.28
C GLU A 108 -3.37 -11.35 25.88
N SER A 109 -2.99 -10.73 27.00
CA SER A 109 -1.74 -10.99 27.72
C SER A 109 -1.62 -12.43 28.24
N HIS A 110 -2.74 -13.11 28.40
CA HIS A 110 -2.78 -14.51 28.80
C HIS A 110 -2.39 -15.51 27.70
N ASP A 111 -2.43 -15.10 26.42
CA ASP A 111 -2.00 -15.92 25.28
C ASP A 111 -0.61 -15.52 24.81
N GLN A 112 0.37 -16.35 25.16
CA GLN A 112 1.79 -16.19 24.80
C GLN A 112 2.22 -17.11 23.65
N ASP A 113 1.31 -17.95 23.16
CA ASP A 113 1.60 -18.91 22.07
C ASP A 113 1.32 -18.30 20.69
N THR A 114 0.65 -17.14 20.63
CA THR A 114 0.28 -16.48 19.37
C THR A 114 0.75 -15.02 19.32
N THR A 115 1.07 -14.56 18.10
CA THR A 115 1.47 -13.17 17.85
C THR A 115 0.28 -12.23 17.80
N ASP A 116 0.49 -10.92 17.98
CA ASP A 116 -0.63 -9.96 17.91
C ASP A 116 -1.32 -9.92 16.55
N LEU A 117 -0.61 -10.19 15.45
CA LEU A 117 -1.24 -10.36 14.15
C LEU A 117 -2.20 -11.56 14.15
N HIS A 118 -1.78 -12.71 14.72
CA HIS A 118 -2.65 -13.88 14.86
C HIS A 118 -3.90 -13.56 15.68
N LYS A 119 -3.72 -12.87 16.80
CA LYS A 119 -4.79 -12.41 17.70
C LYS A 119 -5.79 -11.51 16.93
N CYS A 120 -5.29 -10.55 16.15
CA CYS A 120 -6.10 -9.65 15.34
C CYS A 120 -6.87 -10.37 14.23
N VAL A 121 -6.23 -11.28 13.49
CA VAL A 121 -6.89 -12.05 12.43
C VAL A 121 -7.95 -12.99 13.01
N SER A 122 -7.69 -13.64 14.15
CA SER A 122 -8.68 -14.45 14.85
C SER A 122 -9.89 -13.63 15.28
N PHE A 123 -9.66 -12.43 15.85
CA PHE A 123 -10.74 -11.51 16.19
C PHE A 123 -11.59 -11.15 14.96
N ILE A 124 -10.97 -10.77 13.85
CA ILE A 124 -11.72 -10.43 12.63
C ILE A 124 -12.52 -11.64 12.14
N ARG A 125 -11.91 -12.83 12.11
CA ARG A 125 -12.56 -14.09 11.70
C ARG A 125 -13.79 -14.39 12.55
N ASP A 126 -13.69 -14.24 13.87
CA ASP A 126 -14.72 -14.68 14.82
C ASP A 126 -15.90 -13.69 14.88
N PHE A 127 -15.66 -12.41 14.58
CA PHE A 127 -16.69 -11.37 14.55
C PHE A 127 -17.32 -11.14 13.16
N THR A 128 -16.85 -11.84 12.12
CA THR A 128 -17.39 -11.74 10.75
C THR A 128 -18.32 -12.91 10.45
N SER A 129 -19.49 -12.65 9.86
CA SER A 129 -20.41 -13.71 9.43
C SER A 129 -19.80 -14.55 8.30
N ASP A 130 -20.20 -15.82 8.16
CA ASP A 130 -19.63 -16.69 7.12
C ASP A 130 -19.89 -16.18 5.68
N LEU A 131 -21.04 -15.53 5.46
CA LEU A 131 -21.37 -14.91 4.17
C LEU A 131 -20.40 -13.76 3.83
N ASP A 132 -20.03 -12.97 4.84
CA ASP A 132 -19.13 -11.82 4.69
C ASP A 132 -17.66 -12.25 4.57
N LYS A 133 -17.26 -13.37 5.19
CA LYS A 133 -15.88 -13.90 5.09
C LYS A 133 -15.43 -14.11 3.65
N SER A 134 -16.32 -14.54 2.77
CA SER A 134 -16.01 -14.77 1.35
C SER A 134 -15.64 -13.49 0.58
N ARG A 135 -16.07 -12.32 1.10
CA ARG A 135 -15.85 -11.00 0.51
C ARG A 135 -14.87 -10.14 1.31
N LEU A 136 -14.43 -10.62 2.46
CA LEU A 136 -13.50 -9.92 3.33
C LEU A 136 -12.07 -10.08 2.81
N CYS A 137 -11.33 -8.97 2.81
CA CYS A 137 -9.88 -8.94 2.62
C CYS A 137 -9.26 -8.18 3.80
N ILE A 138 -8.29 -8.81 4.46
CA ILE A 138 -7.54 -8.23 5.58
C ILE A 138 -6.25 -7.65 5.00
N LEU A 139 -6.11 -6.34 5.08
CA LEU A 139 -4.90 -5.61 4.74
C LEU A 139 -4.07 -5.46 6.02
N VAL A 140 -2.79 -5.80 5.98
CA VAL A 140 -1.90 -5.74 7.14
C VAL A 140 -0.76 -4.76 6.85
N ALA A 141 -0.78 -3.60 7.49
CA ALA A 141 0.26 -2.59 7.36
C ALA A 141 1.35 -2.77 8.44
N GLY A 142 2.60 -2.51 8.09
CA GLY A 142 3.73 -2.67 9.01
C GLY A 142 4.16 -4.13 9.19
N ALA A 143 3.87 -4.99 8.20
CA ALA A 143 4.16 -6.42 8.29
C ALA A 143 5.62 -6.81 7.98
N LEU A 144 6.39 -5.90 7.36
CA LEU A 144 7.73 -6.15 6.82
C LEU A 144 8.68 -4.98 7.17
N GLY A 145 9.98 -5.23 7.21
CA GLY A 145 11.04 -4.23 7.42
C GLY A 145 11.48 -4.07 8.88
N GLY A 146 11.47 -5.14 9.68
CA GLY A 146 11.77 -5.11 11.11
C GLY A 146 12.57 -6.32 11.59
N ARG A 147 12.20 -6.83 12.78
CA ARG A 147 12.74 -8.06 13.32
C ARG A 147 12.38 -9.24 12.42
N PHE A 148 13.38 -9.97 11.92
CA PHE A 148 13.18 -11.06 10.96
C PHE A 148 12.27 -12.18 11.50
N ASP A 149 12.39 -12.52 12.79
CA ASP A 149 11.52 -13.50 13.44
C ASP A 149 10.05 -13.06 13.44
N HIS A 150 9.77 -11.76 13.60
CA HIS A 150 8.42 -11.22 13.49
C HIS A 150 7.89 -11.29 12.06
N GLU A 151 8.72 -11.01 11.05
CA GLU A 151 8.33 -11.09 9.65
C GLU A 151 7.93 -12.52 9.27
N ILE A 152 8.75 -13.50 9.66
CA ILE A 152 8.42 -14.93 9.46
C ILE A 152 7.16 -15.31 10.26
N GLY A 153 6.97 -14.77 11.46
CA GLY A 153 5.73 -14.88 12.21
C GLY A 153 4.51 -14.39 11.43
N ASN A 154 4.63 -13.25 10.73
CA ASN A 154 3.55 -12.71 9.89
C ASN A 154 3.26 -13.60 8.67
N ILE A 155 4.30 -14.16 8.03
CA ILE A 155 4.14 -15.14 6.95
C ILE A 155 3.46 -16.42 7.45
N ASN A 156 3.80 -16.87 8.66
CA ASN A 156 3.15 -18.02 9.28
C ASN A 156 1.65 -17.79 9.52
N VAL A 157 1.22 -16.55 9.82
CA VAL A 157 -0.21 -16.21 9.89
C VAL A 157 -0.88 -16.45 8.54
N LEU A 158 -0.28 -16.07 7.41
CA LEU A 158 -0.86 -16.36 6.09
C LEU A 158 -1.11 -17.87 5.90
N CYS A 159 -0.13 -18.69 6.27
CA CYS A 159 -0.21 -20.15 6.18
C CYS A 159 -1.30 -20.73 7.11
N ARG A 160 -1.41 -20.20 8.34
CA ARG A 160 -2.40 -20.63 9.33
C ARG A 160 -3.83 -20.30 8.90
N PHE A 161 -4.03 -19.16 8.26
CA PHE A 161 -5.34 -18.65 7.83
C PHE A 161 -5.53 -18.72 6.31
N LYS A 162 -5.08 -19.82 5.67
CA LYS A 162 -5.10 -19.99 4.21
C LYS A 162 -6.45 -19.82 3.51
N ASN A 163 -7.56 -19.92 4.26
CA ASN A 163 -8.92 -19.73 3.75
C ASN A 163 -9.38 -18.26 3.78
N MET A 164 -8.55 -17.34 4.28
CA MET A 164 -8.84 -15.91 4.36
C MET A 164 -7.94 -15.15 3.39
N ARG A 165 -8.47 -14.09 2.76
CA ARG A 165 -7.66 -13.19 1.95
C ARG A 165 -6.90 -12.22 2.86
N ILE A 166 -5.63 -12.48 3.11
CA ILE A 166 -4.76 -11.63 3.92
C ILE A 166 -3.61 -11.13 3.03
N ILE A 167 -3.40 -9.81 3.04
CA ILE A 167 -2.34 -9.15 2.26
C ILE A 167 -1.44 -8.40 3.23
N LEU A 168 -0.18 -8.81 3.32
CA LEU A 168 0.86 -8.09 4.04
C LEU A 168 1.37 -6.97 3.14
N ILE A 169 1.46 -5.75 3.68
CA ILE A 169 1.79 -4.55 2.92
C ILE A 169 2.89 -3.77 3.63
N SER A 170 3.90 -3.41 2.86
CA SER A 170 4.93 -2.44 3.24
C SER A 170 4.93 -1.27 2.24
N ASP A 171 5.87 -0.35 2.41
CA ASP A 171 6.04 0.76 1.48
C ASP A 171 6.62 0.31 0.11
N ASP A 172 7.27 -0.87 0.10
CA ASP A 172 8.04 -1.38 -1.05
C ASP A 172 7.32 -2.53 -1.78
N CYS A 173 6.50 -3.33 -1.10
CA CYS A 173 5.85 -4.50 -1.70
C CYS A 173 4.57 -4.91 -0.97
N LEU A 174 3.80 -5.79 -1.64
CA LEU A 174 2.74 -6.55 -1.00
C LEU A 174 3.01 -8.06 -1.14
N ILE A 175 2.57 -8.84 -0.16
CA ILE A 175 2.71 -10.29 -0.11
C ILE A 175 1.37 -10.93 0.26
N HIS A 176 0.98 -12.00 -0.43
CA HIS A 176 -0.16 -12.83 -0.03
C HIS A 176 0.03 -14.31 -0.41
N LEU A 177 -0.73 -15.18 0.24
CA LEU A 177 -0.70 -16.61 -0.03
C LEU A 177 -1.57 -16.97 -1.24
N LEU A 178 -1.06 -17.89 -2.05
CA LEU A 178 -1.76 -18.61 -3.12
C LEU A 178 -1.94 -20.06 -2.68
N PRO A 179 -3.11 -20.43 -2.11
CA PRO A 179 -3.34 -21.78 -1.64
C PRO A 179 -3.37 -22.81 -2.78
N GLU A 180 -2.80 -23.99 -2.53
CA GLU A 180 -2.81 -25.12 -3.45
C GLU A 180 -4.23 -25.54 -3.88
N GLY A 181 -4.32 -26.25 -5.00
CA GLY A 181 -5.60 -26.81 -5.48
C GLY A 181 -6.54 -25.79 -6.14
N LYS A 182 -6.07 -24.55 -6.34
CA LYS A 182 -6.77 -23.49 -7.06
C LYS A 182 -5.94 -22.95 -8.21
N SER A 183 -6.61 -22.33 -9.18
CA SER A 183 -5.95 -21.50 -10.19
C SER A 183 -6.04 -20.06 -9.77
N HIS A 184 -4.95 -19.30 -9.86
CA HIS A 184 -4.93 -17.91 -9.44
C HIS A 184 -4.77 -16.99 -10.65
N GLU A 185 -5.56 -15.93 -10.68
CA GLU A 185 -5.38 -14.81 -11.59
C GLU A 185 -5.05 -13.57 -10.78
N ILE A 186 -3.87 -13.02 -11.01
CA ILE A 186 -3.37 -11.84 -10.33
C ILE A 186 -3.46 -10.69 -11.33
N HIS A 187 -4.40 -9.79 -11.07
CA HIS A 187 -4.66 -8.61 -11.90
C HIS A 187 -3.68 -7.51 -11.51
N ILE A 188 -2.72 -7.27 -12.39
CA ILE A 188 -1.68 -6.27 -12.22
C ILE A 188 -2.28 -4.91 -12.53
N LEU A 189 -2.04 -3.95 -11.65
CA LEU A 189 -2.37 -2.53 -11.87
C LEU A 189 -1.06 -1.78 -12.09
N PRO A 190 -0.57 -1.62 -13.33
CA PRO A 190 0.76 -1.08 -13.60
C PRO A 190 0.95 0.37 -13.15
N SER A 191 -0.13 1.09 -12.83
CA SER A 191 -0.07 2.42 -12.24
C SER A 191 0.43 2.43 -10.80
N VAL A 192 0.26 1.34 -10.05
CA VAL A 192 0.54 1.29 -8.59
C VAL A 192 1.45 0.12 -8.17
N VAL A 193 1.50 -0.97 -8.93
CA VAL A 193 2.31 -2.15 -8.61
C VAL A 193 3.21 -2.56 -9.79
N GLY A 194 4.23 -3.35 -9.46
CA GLY A 194 5.17 -3.93 -10.41
C GLY A 194 6.29 -2.99 -10.84
N PRO A 195 7.09 -3.42 -11.83
CA PRO A 195 6.94 -4.71 -12.50
C PRO A 195 7.59 -5.87 -11.75
N HIS A 196 8.46 -5.62 -10.76
CA HIS A 196 9.19 -6.67 -10.04
C HIS A 196 8.25 -7.50 -9.16
N CYS A 197 8.37 -8.83 -9.26
CA CYS A 197 7.56 -9.77 -8.51
C CYS A 197 8.32 -11.05 -8.19
N GLY A 198 7.70 -11.94 -7.42
CA GLY A 198 8.24 -13.25 -7.14
C GLY A 198 7.20 -14.26 -6.64
N LEU A 199 7.60 -15.53 -6.74
CA LEU A 199 6.87 -16.69 -6.25
C LEU A 199 7.79 -17.52 -5.36
N ILE A 200 7.34 -17.78 -4.14
CA ILE A 200 8.13 -18.46 -3.12
C ILE A 200 7.34 -19.68 -2.60
N PRO A 201 7.84 -20.91 -2.75
CA PRO A 201 7.20 -22.09 -2.15
C PRO A 201 7.30 -21.99 -0.63
N ILE A 202 6.20 -22.17 0.09
CA ILE A 202 6.18 -22.04 1.55
C ILE A 202 5.59 -23.28 2.21
N GLY A 203 6.16 -23.66 3.36
CA GLY A 203 5.79 -24.87 4.10
C GLY A 203 6.37 -26.15 3.49
N MET A 204 6.20 -26.35 2.18
CA MET A 204 6.67 -27.54 1.45
C MET A 204 7.14 -27.17 0.02
N PRO A 205 7.99 -28.01 -0.61
CA PRO A 205 8.28 -27.91 -2.05
C PRO A 205 7.02 -28.03 -2.92
N SER A 206 6.92 -27.23 -3.98
CA SER A 206 6.01 -27.49 -5.10
C SER A 206 6.72 -28.39 -6.09
N LYS A 207 6.12 -29.52 -6.48
CA LYS A 207 6.71 -30.38 -7.52
C LYS A 207 6.35 -29.91 -8.91
N SER A 208 5.23 -29.19 -9.06
CA SER A 208 4.77 -28.69 -10.35
C SER A 208 4.10 -27.33 -10.19
N THR A 209 4.83 -26.28 -10.59
CA THR A 209 4.30 -24.94 -10.75
C THR A 209 4.29 -24.53 -12.21
N THR A 210 3.20 -23.90 -12.64
CA THR A 210 3.03 -23.33 -13.99
C THR A 210 2.50 -21.90 -13.88
N THR A 211 3.05 -20.99 -14.69
CA THR A 211 2.63 -19.59 -14.72
C THR A 211 2.51 -19.04 -16.15
N THR A 212 1.70 -18.00 -16.31
CA THR A 212 1.67 -17.14 -17.52
C THR A 212 1.75 -15.67 -17.13
N GLY A 213 2.05 -14.78 -18.09
CA GLY A 213 2.12 -13.34 -17.87
C GLY A 213 3.39 -12.83 -17.17
N LEU A 214 4.34 -13.71 -16.82
CA LEU A 214 5.65 -13.35 -16.29
C LEU A 214 6.73 -13.32 -17.39
N GLN A 215 7.77 -12.52 -17.21
CA GLN A 215 8.96 -12.51 -18.07
C GLN A 215 9.66 -13.86 -18.07
N TRP A 216 9.75 -14.50 -16.90
CA TRP A 216 10.23 -15.86 -16.76
C TRP A 216 9.08 -16.73 -16.26
N ASN A 217 8.23 -17.17 -17.19
CA ASN A 217 7.18 -18.13 -16.90
C ASN A 217 7.76 -19.49 -16.49
N ILE A 218 7.07 -20.14 -15.57
CA ILE A 218 7.40 -21.49 -15.10
C ILE A 218 6.50 -22.47 -15.84
N ASN A 219 7.05 -23.59 -16.32
CA ASN A 219 6.30 -24.59 -17.07
C ASN A 219 6.46 -25.98 -16.44
N GLY A 220 5.60 -26.29 -15.48
CA GLY A 220 5.58 -27.58 -14.78
C GLY A 220 6.85 -27.89 -13.99
N ALA A 221 7.55 -26.88 -13.47
CA ALA A 221 8.83 -27.06 -12.79
C ALA A 221 8.66 -27.17 -11.25
N GLU A 222 9.62 -27.84 -10.62
CA GLU A 222 9.73 -27.91 -9.16
C GLU A 222 10.27 -26.59 -8.58
N MET A 223 9.73 -26.17 -7.44
CA MET A 223 10.17 -25.02 -6.66
C MET A 223 10.38 -25.40 -5.20
N HIS A 224 11.55 -25.07 -4.65
CA HIS A 224 11.87 -25.31 -3.24
C HIS A 224 13.01 -24.42 -2.73
N PHE A 225 13.08 -24.23 -1.41
CA PHE A 225 14.25 -23.63 -0.77
C PHE A 225 15.50 -24.49 -0.99
N GLY A 226 16.61 -23.85 -1.36
CA GLY A 226 17.84 -24.52 -1.80
C GLY A 226 17.86 -24.88 -3.29
N GLY A 227 16.77 -24.63 -4.02
CA GLY A 227 16.67 -24.79 -5.47
C GLY A 227 15.98 -23.58 -6.11
N LEU A 228 15.01 -23.83 -6.99
CA LEU A 228 14.30 -22.76 -7.67
C LEU A 228 13.33 -22.04 -6.71
N ILE A 229 13.58 -20.74 -6.52
CA ILE A 229 12.62 -19.76 -6.02
C ILE A 229 12.55 -18.66 -7.07
N SER A 230 11.34 -18.25 -7.48
CA SER A 230 11.19 -17.21 -8.49
C SER A 230 11.33 -15.84 -7.83
N THR A 231 12.56 -15.39 -7.65
CA THR A 231 12.86 -14.02 -7.16
C THR A 231 13.28 -13.12 -8.32
N SER A 232 13.00 -11.82 -8.21
CA SER A 232 13.34 -10.83 -9.24
C SER A 232 12.69 -11.10 -10.60
N ASN A 233 11.51 -11.73 -10.61
CA ASN A 233 10.71 -11.90 -11.82
C ASN A 233 10.04 -10.57 -12.21
N ILE A 234 9.49 -10.48 -13.42
CA ILE A 234 8.84 -9.29 -13.95
C ILE A 234 7.43 -9.69 -14.40
N ALA A 235 6.40 -9.00 -13.89
CA ALA A 235 5.05 -9.08 -14.44
C ALA A 235 5.02 -8.34 -15.79
N LYS A 236 4.75 -9.08 -16.86
CA LYS A 236 4.78 -8.60 -18.26
C LYS A 236 3.41 -8.30 -18.83
N GLU A 237 2.40 -9.02 -18.35
CA GLU A 237 1.01 -8.87 -18.77
C GLU A 237 0.18 -8.31 -17.62
N ASP A 238 -1.00 -7.77 -17.96
CA ASP A 238 -1.96 -7.25 -16.98
C ASP A 238 -2.57 -8.36 -16.10
N ILE A 239 -2.49 -9.62 -16.54
CA ILE A 239 -2.96 -10.78 -15.78
C ILE A 239 -1.82 -11.80 -15.71
N VAL A 240 -1.38 -12.11 -14.49
CA VAL A 240 -0.47 -13.22 -14.22
C VAL A 240 -1.31 -14.41 -13.75
N THR A 241 -1.14 -15.56 -14.39
CA THR A 241 -1.76 -16.80 -13.90
C THR A 241 -0.75 -17.64 -13.15
N VAL A 242 -1.19 -18.25 -12.05
CA VAL A 242 -0.36 -19.14 -11.23
C VAL A 242 -1.16 -20.39 -10.87
N HIS A 243 -0.57 -21.54 -11.15
CA HIS A 243 -1.08 -22.84 -10.74
C HIS A 243 0.05 -23.63 -10.09
N SER A 244 -0.20 -24.18 -8.90
CA SER A 244 0.78 -24.96 -8.16
C SER A 244 0.13 -26.10 -7.39
N ASP A 245 0.89 -27.17 -7.19
CA ASP A 245 0.53 -28.32 -6.37
C ASP A 245 0.88 -28.14 -4.88
N SER A 246 1.41 -26.98 -4.48
CA SER A 246 1.61 -26.58 -3.09
C SER A 246 1.28 -25.11 -2.88
N ASP A 247 1.16 -24.68 -1.62
CA ASP A 247 0.98 -23.28 -1.27
C ASP A 247 2.21 -22.45 -1.72
N LEU A 248 1.96 -21.31 -2.38
CA LEU A 248 3.00 -20.36 -2.77
C LEU A 248 2.72 -18.98 -2.16
N LEU A 249 3.77 -18.23 -1.83
CA LEU A 249 3.67 -16.80 -1.59
C LEU A 249 3.88 -16.05 -2.90
N TRP A 250 2.94 -15.17 -3.21
CA TRP A 250 3.13 -14.13 -4.23
C TRP A 250 3.66 -12.86 -3.58
N THR A 251 4.65 -12.24 -4.20
CA THR A 251 5.12 -10.90 -3.84
C THR A 251 5.23 -10.02 -5.09
N ILE A 252 4.88 -8.75 -4.98
CA ILE A 252 5.04 -7.76 -6.05
C ILE A 252 5.43 -6.41 -5.47
N SER A 253 6.34 -5.71 -6.15
CA SER A 253 6.78 -4.37 -5.77
C SER A 253 5.63 -3.37 -5.87
N ILE A 254 5.61 -2.40 -4.98
CA ILE A 254 4.72 -1.25 -5.05
C ILE A 254 5.52 -0.09 -5.67
N LYS A 255 4.93 0.57 -6.67
CA LYS A 255 5.59 1.71 -7.31
C LYS A 255 5.78 2.83 -6.30
N LYS A 256 7.02 3.28 -6.16
CA LYS A 256 7.32 4.51 -5.44
C LYS A 256 6.75 5.69 -6.24
N PRO A 257 6.16 6.71 -5.59
CA PRO A 257 5.92 8.00 -6.23
C PRO A 257 7.25 8.35 -6.88
N GLN A 258 7.23 8.56 -8.19
CA GLN A 258 8.45 8.92 -8.91
C GLN A 258 9.09 10.08 -8.17
N ASP A 259 10.35 9.90 -7.76
CA ASP A 259 11.15 10.97 -7.18
C ASP A 259 11.17 12.12 -8.20
N ARG A 260 10.33 13.13 -7.96
CA ARG A 260 10.29 14.42 -8.65
C ARG A 260 10.02 14.33 -10.16
N LEU A 261 8.87 14.84 -10.59
CA LEU A 261 8.81 15.48 -11.91
C LEU A 261 9.82 16.65 -11.89
N GLN A 262 10.96 16.49 -12.57
CA GLN A 262 11.80 17.63 -12.91
C GLN A 262 11.10 18.39 -14.02
N ILE A 263 10.59 19.58 -13.71
CA ILE A 263 10.18 20.52 -14.74
C ILE A 263 11.46 21.23 -15.17
N VAL A 264 11.85 21.05 -16.43
CA VAL A 264 12.87 21.88 -17.05
C VAL A 264 12.15 23.07 -17.66
N ILE A 265 12.35 24.25 -17.08
CA ILE A 265 11.88 25.50 -17.69
C ILE A 265 12.96 25.91 -18.69
N TRP A 266 12.60 25.94 -19.96
CA TRP A 266 13.47 26.42 -21.03
C TRP A 266 13.15 27.89 -21.34
N ASP A 267 14.16 28.76 -21.25
CA ASP A 267 14.03 30.15 -21.68
C ASP A 267 14.41 30.28 -23.17
N PRO A 268 13.47 30.69 -24.05
CA PRO A 268 13.75 30.85 -25.48
C PRO A 268 14.75 31.95 -25.82
N ASN A 269 14.96 32.91 -24.93
CA ASN A 269 15.72 34.12 -25.22
C ASN A 269 17.22 33.96 -24.98
N ASP A 270 17.61 33.15 -24.00
CA ASP A 270 19.02 32.90 -23.67
C ASP A 270 19.43 31.42 -23.80
N GLY A 271 18.46 30.52 -24.05
CA GLY A 271 18.70 29.08 -24.20
C GLY A 271 19.06 28.38 -22.90
N SER A 272 18.86 29.03 -21.75
CA SER A 272 19.13 28.45 -20.44
C SER A 272 18.06 27.43 -20.02
N GLU A 273 18.50 26.39 -19.33
CA GLU A 273 17.65 25.39 -18.69
C GLU A 273 17.67 25.63 -17.19
N ASN A 274 16.55 26.06 -16.61
CA ASN A 274 16.38 26.11 -15.17
C ASN A 274 15.67 24.85 -14.68
N LYS A 275 16.38 24.08 -13.85
CA LYS A 275 15.87 22.86 -13.22
C LYS A 275 15.26 23.20 -11.88
N GLU A 276 13.95 23.37 -11.83
CA GLU A 276 13.24 23.49 -10.56
C GLU A 276 12.78 22.11 -10.07
N ASN A 277 13.10 21.82 -8.81
CA ASN A 277 12.57 20.65 -8.14
C ASN A 277 11.19 21.00 -7.58
N LEU A 278 10.13 20.69 -8.32
CA LEU A 278 8.79 20.84 -7.78
C LEU A 278 8.54 19.69 -6.79
N HIS A 279 8.41 20.02 -5.51
CA HIS A 279 7.79 19.14 -4.53
C HIS A 279 6.30 19.04 -4.84
N ILE A 280 5.93 18.27 -5.86
CA ILE A 280 4.55 17.81 -5.97
C ILE A 280 4.39 16.76 -4.89
N LEU A 281 3.94 17.18 -3.71
CA LEU A 281 3.18 16.28 -2.87
C LEU A 281 2.00 15.88 -3.75
N ILE A 282 2.01 14.67 -4.30
CA ILE A 282 0.79 14.08 -4.87
C ILE A 282 -0.08 13.77 -3.64
N THR A 283 -0.63 14.82 -3.02
CA THR A 283 -1.90 14.70 -2.33
C THR A 283 -2.87 14.23 -3.38
N TYR A 284 -3.24 12.95 -3.29
CA TYR A 284 -4.35 12.36 -4.02
C TYR A 284 -5.64 13.12 -3.64
N LEU A 285 -5.84 14.28 -4.23
CA LEU A 285 -7.14 14.96 -4.32
C LEU A 285 -7.74 14.61 -5.68
N PRO A 286 -9.06 14.36 -5.76
CA PRO A 286 -9.70 13.95 -6.99
C PRO A 286 -9.54 15.04 -8.05
N ILE A 287 -8.93 14.64 -9.15
CA ILE A 287 -8.85 15.27 -10.47
C ILE A 287 -9.95 16.32 -10.71
N PHE A 288 -9.59 17.62 -10.72
CA PHE A 288 -10.08 18.74 -11.58
C PHE A 288 -9.35 20.05 -11.18
N PRO A 289 -9.27 21.08 -12.05
CA PRO A 289 -8.03 21.69 -12.54
C PRO A 289 -7.31 22.59 -11.52
N VAL A 290 -6.28 22.07 -10.83
CA VAL A 290 -5.40 22.88 -9.95
C VAL A 290 -4.03 23.16 -10.60
N VAL A 291 -3.73 22.59 -11.77
CA VAL A 291 -2.49 22.89 -12.51
C VAL A 291 -2.43 24.36 -12.96
N GLY A 292 -3.57 25.04 -13.13
CA GLY A 292 -3.61 26.47 -13.45
C GLY A 292 -3.21 27.41 -12.31
N THR A 293 -3.39 27.00 -11.05
CA THR A 293 -3.21 27.91 -9.90
C THR A 293 -1.77 27.91 -9.37
N ALA A 294 -1.06 26.80 -9.48
CA ALA A 294 0.36 26.73 -9.11
C ALA A 294 1.25 27.57 -10.04
N ILE A 295 0.92 27.60 -11.34
CA ILE A 295 1.65 28.41 -12.34
C ILE A 295 1.44 29.91 -12.07
N SER A 296 0.24 30.34 -11.66
CA SER A 296 -0.03 31.76 -11.34
C SER A 296 0.80 32.31 -10.17
N ARG A 297 1.21 31.48 -9.20
CA ARG A 297 2.00 31.95 -8.04
C ARG A 297 3.48 32.14 -8.37
N ILE A 298 4.03 31.43 -9.36
CA ILE A 298 5.44 31.58 -9.78
C ILE A 298 5.64 32.92 -10.53
N PHE A 299 4.63 33.39 -11.27
CA PHE A 299 4.70 34.67 -12.01
C PHE A 299 4.46 35.92 -11.15
N HIS A 300 4.00 35.81 -9.89
CA HIS A 300 3.69 36.97 -9.03
C HIS A 300 4.79 37.33 -8.01
N HIS A 301 5.98 36.75 -8.11
CA HIS A 301 7.14 37.12 -7.27
C HIS A 301 8.27 37.84 -8.06
N GLY A 302 7.95 38.41 -9.22
CA GLY A 302 8.92 39.07 -10.10
C GLY A 302 8.50 40.42 -10.69
N GLU A 303 7.60 41.17 -10.06
CA GLU A 303 7.31 42.56 -10.47
C GLU A 303 7.52 43.51 -9.29
N GLU A 304 8.77 43.93 -9.08
CA GLU A 304 9.10 45.23 -8.48
C GLU A 304 9.97 46.03 -9.49
N ASP A 305 9.50 47.24 -9.78
CA ASP A 305 10.17 48.40 -10.38
C ASP A 305 10.82 48.28 -11.78
N CYS A 306 10.14 48.85 -12.80
CA CYS A 306 10.67 49.92 -13.66
C CYS A 306 9.59 50.44 -14.65
N HIS A 307 9.34 51.75 -14.64
CA HIS A 307 8.55 52.48 -15.64
C HIS A 307 9.32 52.66 -16.97
N SER A 308 8.70 52.34 -18.12
CA SER A 308 8.50 53.24 -19.28
C SER A 308 8.11 52.50 -20.59
N ASP A 309 6.97 52.92 -21.14
CA ASP A 309 6.55 53.07 -22.56
C ASP A 309 6.68 51.98 -23.66
N GLU A 310 5.51 51.79 -24.30
CA GLU A 310 5.14 51.25 -25.63
C GLU A 310 4.80 49.75 -25.86
N PRO A 311 3.77 49.45 -26.69
CA PRO A 311 3.12 48.13 -26.74
C PRO A 311 3.49 47.33 -27.99
N ASN A 312 3.90 46.05 -27.87
CA ASN A 312 3.84 45.13 -29.02
C ASN A 312 3.84 43.63 -28.67
N SER A 313 2.77 42.98 -29.16
CA SER A 313 2.61 41.57 -29.56
C SER A 313 2.56 40.45 -28.49
N PRO A 314 1.70 39.43 -28.67
CA PRO A 314 1.54 38.33 -27.72
C PRO A 314 2.63 37.28 -27.95
N HIS A 315 3.60 37.18 -27.04
CA HIS A 315 4.50 36.03 -27.01
C HIS A 315 3.77 34.80 -26.47
N ASN A 316 3.68 33.80 -27.32
CA ASN A 316 3.09 32.49 -27.03
C ASN A 316 4.08 31.70 -26.14
N ASN A 317 3.94 31.81 -24.81
CA ASN A 317 4.73 31.00 -23.88
C ASN A 317 4.23 29.55 -23.91
N GLY A 318 4.79 28.74 -24.81
CA GLY A 318 4.57 27.31 -24.86
C GLY A 318 5.36 26.60 -23.77
N ILE A 319 4.68 25.91 -22.85
CA ILE A 319 5.32 24.99 -21.90
C ILE A 319 5.50 23.65 -22.61
N LEU A 320 6.75 23.21 -22.78
CA LEU A 320 7.09 21.86 -23.23
C LEU A 320 7.28 20.97 -22.00
N VAL A 321 6.38 20.00 -21.78
CA VAL A 321 6.58 18.95 -20.80
C VAL A 321 7.33 17.81 -21.49
N VAL A 322 8.61 17.65 -21.18
CA VAL A 322 9.43 16.56 -21.72
C VAL A 322 9.52 15.46 -20.65
N ASP A 323 9.04 14.27 -20.98
CA ASP A 323 9.30 13.08 -20.17
C ASP A 323 10.80 12.77 -20.23
N SER A 324 11.44 12.55 -19.09
CA SER A 324 12.87 12.25 -19.01
C SER A 324 13.18 10.80 -19.36
N HIS A 325 12.50 10.24 -20.36
CA HIS A 325 12.86 8.99 -21.03
C HIS A 325 12.92 9.29 -22.54
N GLY A 326 14.14 9.26 -23.09
CA GLY A 326 14.35 9.30 -24.54
C GLY A 326 13.76 8.09 -25.25
#